data_AF-A0A1C5PDH3-F1
#
_entry.id   AF-A0A1C5PDH3-F1
#
_cell.length_a   1.000
_cell.length_b   1.000
_cell.length_c   1.000
_cell.angle_alpha   90.00
_cell.angle_beta   90.00
_cell.angle_gamma   90.00
#
_symmetry.space_group_name_H-M   'P 1'
#
loop_
_entity.id
_entity.type
_entity.pdbx_description
1 polymer ?
#
loop_
_entity_poly.entity_id
_entity_poly.type
_entity_poly.pdbx_seq_one_letter_code
_entity_poly.pdbx_strand_id
1 'polypeptide(L)' 'MDIDTKKDKKPPVKPYTIDEMVFDGHMDRERLLETLKQAYEEHLKKAAKP' A
#
# COMPACT_ATOMS: atom_id res chain seq x y z
N MET A 1 30.11 -28.29 -7.58
CA MET A 1 29.08 -27.36 -8.09
C MET A 1 28.55 -26.62 -6.89
N ASP A 2 29.21 -25.53 -6.55
CA ASP A 2 28.86 -24.68 -5.42
C ASP A 2 27.67 -23.81 -5.85
N ILE A 3 26.50 -24.12 -5.31
CA ILE A 3 25.27 -23.36 -5.58
C ILE A 3 25.39 -22.05 -4.80
N ASP A 4 25.82 -21.01 -5.51
CA ASP A 4 25.87 -19.63 -5.06
C ASP A 4 24.46 -19.19 -4.66
N THR A 5 24.16 -19.32 -3.36
CA THR A 5 22.92 -18.83 -2.75
C THR A 5 23.01 -17.32 -2.61
N LYS A 6 22.94 -16.61 -3.75
CA LYS A 6 22.67 -15.17 -3.75
C LYS A 6 21.32 -14.98 -3.06
N LYS A 7 21.37 -14.51 -1.81
CA LYS A 7 20.20 -13.98 -1.09
C LYS A 7 19.63 -12.86 -1.96
N ASP A 8 18.59 -13.18 -2.70
CA ASP A 8 17.74 -12.25 -3.44
C ASP A 8 17.14 -11.29 -2.40
N LYS A 9 17.86 -10.19 -2.12
CA LYS A 9 17.36 -9.09 -1.30
C LYS A 9 16.25 -8.44 -2.11
N LYS A 10 15.00 -8.89 -1.91
CA LYS A 10 13.83 -8.23 -2.48
C LYS A 10 13.96 -6.72 -2.23
N PRO A 11 13.83 -5.88 -3.26
CA PRO A 11 13.89 -4.44 -3.07
C PRO A 11 12.81 -4.03 -2.06
N PRO A 12 13.08 -3.00 -1.24
CA PRO A 12 12.06 -2.49 -0.33
C PRO A 12 10.81 -2.12 -1.14
N VAL A 13 9.65 -2.55 -0.66
CA VAL A 13 8.37 -2.19 -1.29
C VAL A 13 8.27 -0.68 -1.24
N LYS A 14 8.33 -0.04 -2.42
CA LYS A 14 8.17 1.41 -2.53
C LYS A 14 6.73 1.74 -2.09
N PRO A 15 6.54 2.77 -1.24
CA PRO A 15 5.20 3.24 -0.94
C PRO A 15 4.53 3.69 -2.23
N TYR A 16 3.31 3.18 -2.47
CA TYR A 16 2.49 3.61 -3.58
C TYR A 16 2.05 5.06 -3.37
N THR A 17 2.22 5.89 -4.39
CA THR A 17 1.66 7.24 -4.42
C THR A 17 0.17 7.18 -4.80
N ILE A 18 -0.58 8.23 -4.46
CA ILE A 18 -1.99 8.34 -4.82
C ILE A 18 -2.14 8.31 -6.35
N ASP A 19 -1.28 9.01 -7.09
CA ASP A 19 -1.31 9.00 -8.56
C ASP A 19 -1.05 7.61 -9.15
N GLU A 20 -0.10 6.84 -8.60
CA GLU A 20 0.14 5.44 -9.01
C GLU A 20 -1.11 4.57 -8.76
N MET A 21 -1.80 4.75 -7.63
CA MET A 21 -3.03 4.01 -7.32
C MET A 21 -4.21 4.39 -8.24
N VAL A 22 -4.37 5.68 -8.54
CA VAL A 22 -5.39 6.18 -9.48
C VAL A 22 -5.13 5.65 -10.89
N PHE A 23 -3.88 5.71 -11.33
CA PHE A 23 -3.45 5.28 -12.65
C PHE A 23 -3.59 3.77 -12.85
N ASP A 24 -3.10 2.97 -11.90
CA ASP A 24 -3.13 1.50 -11.97
C ASP A 24 -4.55 0.94 -11.77
N GLY A 25 -5.32 1.54 -10.86
CA GLY A 25 -6.67 1.08 -10.53
C GLY A 25 -7.75 1.54 -11.50
N HIS A 26 -7.44 2.43 -12.47
CA HIS A 26 -8.44 3.17 -13.26
C HIS A 26 -9.57 3.75 -12.38
N MET A 27 -9.25 4.10 -11.14
CA MET A 27 -10.22 4.60 -10.19
C MET A 27 -10.30 6.11 -10.27
N ASP A 28 -11.49 6.64 -10.05
CA ASP A 28 -11.63 8.08 -9.83
C ASP A 28 -10.87 8.49 -8.57
N ARG A 29 -10.08 9.58 -8.69
CA ARG A 29 -9.23 10.08 -7.61
C ARG A 29 -10.03 10.46 -6.38
N GLU A 30 -11.21 11.05 -6.54
CA GLU A 30 -12.07 11.44 -5.43
C GLU A 30 -12.58 10.19 -4.69
N ARG A 31 -13.01 9.18 -5.44
CA ARG A 31 -13.45 7.90 -4.89
C ARG A 31 -12.34 7.16 -4.14
N LEU A 32 -11.11 7.19 -4.66
CA LEU A 32 -9.95 6.61 -3.98
C LEU A 32 -9.67 7.33 -2.66
N LEU A 33 -9.70 8.67 -2.66
CA LEU A 33 -9.47 9.46 -1.45
C LEU A 33 -10.53 9.22 -0.37
N GLU A 34 -11.81 9.13 -0.74
CA GLU A 34 -12.88 8.76 0.20
C GLU A 34 -12.65 7.38 0.81
N THR A 35 -12.29 6.40 -0.03
CA THR A 35 -12.03 5.02 0.42
C THR A 35 -10.85 4.97 1.39
N LEU A 36 -9.75 5.68 1.08
CA LEU A 36 -8.58 5.77 1.94
C LEU A 36 -8.91 6.47 3.27
N LYS A 37 -9.73 7.51 3.24
CA LYS A 37 -10.19 8.21 4.44
C LYS A 37 -11.00 7.29 5.34
N GLN A 38 -11.97 6.56 4.79
CA GLN A 38 -12.78 5.60 5.55
C GLN A 38 -11.90 4.51 6.17
N ALA A 39 -11.00 3.90 5.39
CA ALA A 39 -10.09 2.87 5.88
C ALA A 39 -9.17 3.39 6.99
N TYR A 40 -8.70 4.63 6.88
CA TYR A 40 -7.88 5.26 7.91
C TYR A 40 -8.69 5.53 9.19
N GLU A 41 -9.91 6.04 9.08
CA GLU A 41 -10.81 6.24 10.22
C GLU A 41 -11.17 4.92 10.90
N GLU A 42 -11.43 3.84 10.16
CA GLU A 42 -11.64 2.51 10.70
C GLU A 42 -10.40 1.98 11.42
N HIS A 43 -9.21 2.16 10.83
CA HIS A 43 -7.95 1.78 11.46
C HIS A 43 -7.72 2.54 12.77
N LEU A 44 -7.99 3.85 12.79
CA LEU A 44 -7.92 4.66 14.01
C LEU A 44 -8.94 4.21 15.05
N LYS A 45 -10.20 3.94 14.67
CA LYS A 45 -11.20 3.41 15.60
C LYS A 45 -10.81 2.04 16.17
N LYS A 46 -10.17 1.19 15.37
CA LYS A 46 -9.67 -0.11 15.80
C LYS A 46 -8.45 0.01 16.71
N ALA A 47 -7.52 0.90 16.39
CA ALA A 47 -6.34 1.19 17.20
C ALA A 47 -6.68 1.93 18.51
N ALA A 48 -7.75 2.71 18.51
CA ALA A 48 -8.28 3.41 19.68
C ALA A 48 -9.19 2.53 20.56
N LYS A 49 -9.43 1.26 20.18
CA LYS A 49 -10.11 0.28 21.02
C LYS A 49 -9.05 -0.43 21.86
N PRO A 50 -8.92 -0.11 23.17
CA PRO A 50 -7.99 -0.79 24.08
C PRO A 50 -8.35 -2.26 24.29
#